data_AF-A0A8T6W9V8-F1
#
_entry.id   AF-A0A8T6W9V8-F1
#
_cell.length_a   1.000
_cell.length_b   1.000
_cell.length_c   1.000
_cell.angle_alpha   90.00
_cell.angle_beta   90.00
_cell.angle_gamma   90.00
#
_symmetry.space_group_name_H-M   'P 1'
#
loop_
_entity.id
_entity.type
_entity.pdbx_description
1 polymer ?
#
loop_
_entity_poly.entity_id
_entity_poly.type
_entity_poly.pdbx_seq_one_letter_code
_entity_poly.pdbx_strand_id
1 'polypeptide(L)' 'KIGIEDAKHVYLAGAFGNYTNLDNAVKIGLFPEFPNSQFKPIGNGSLSGAYATLISDKKRVEALEIAEKMVYV' A
#
# COMPACT_ATOMS: atom_id res chain seq x y z
N LYS A 1 10.74 -14.40 12.34
CA LYS A 1 9.27 -14.26 12.22
C LYS A 1 9.00 -12.76 12.18
N ILE A 2 8.21 -12.26 11.23
CA ILE A 2 7.92 -10.82 11.09
C ILE A 2 6.66 -10.52 11.93
N GLY A 3 6.72 -9.49 12.77
CA GLY A 3 5.65 -9.00 13.64
C GLY A 3 5.04 -7.68 13.16
N ILE A 4 4.05 -7.17 13.90
CA ILE A 4 3.34 -5.92 13.56
C ILE A 4 4.26 -4.70 13.81
N GLU A 5 5.04 -4.78 14.87
CA GLU A 5 6.02 -3.78 15.31
C GLU A 5 7.18 -3.57 14.33
N ASP A 6 7.39 -4.51 13.41
CA ASP A 6 8.42 -4.44 12.36
C ASP A 6 8.02 -3.50 11.22
N ALA A 7 6.73 -3.18 11.07
CA ALA A 7 6.24 -2.28 10.06
C ALA A 7 6.62 -0.83 10.39
N LYS A 8 7.30 -0.15 9.45
CA LYS A 8 7.68 1.27 9.55
C LYS A 8 6.80 2.20 8.72
N HIS A 9 6.25 1.70 7.61
CA HIS A 9 5.40 2.46 6.70
C HIS A 9 4.22 1.61 6.27
N VAL A 10 3.02 2.16 6.39
CA VAL A 10 1.77 1.54 5.93
C VAL A 10 1.18 2.40 4.84
N TYR A 11 1.24 1.92 3.59
CA TYR A 11 0.70 2.63 2.44
C TYR A 11 -0.73 2.15 2.18
N LEU A 12 -1.68 3.09 2.16
CA LEU A 12 -3.09 2.79 1.96
C LEU A 12 -3.55 3.25 0.59
N ALA A 13 -3.82 2.28 -0.27
CA ALA A 13 -4.41 2.50 -1.59
C ALA A 13 -5.95 2.38 -1.52
N GLY A 14 -6.62 2.99 -2.51
CA GLY A 14 -8.07 2.94 -2.66
C GLY A 14 -8.80 3.97 -1.78
N ALA A 15 -10.13 3.85 -1.75
CA ALA A 15 -11.01 4.80 -1.06
C ALA A 15 -10.74 4.89 0.46
N PHE A 16 -10.16 3.83 1.04
CA PHE A 16 -9.79 3.79 2.46
C PHE A 16 -8.77 4.87 2.83
N GLY A 17 -7.79 5.14 1.97
CA GLY A 17 -6.76 6.15 2.28
C GLY A 17 -7.30 7.59 2.32
N ASN A 18 -8.33 7.90 1.53
CA ASN A 18 -8.80 9.28 1.35
C ASN A 18 -10.03 9.62 2.22
N TYR A 19 -10.82 8.62 2.63
CA TYR A 19 -12.12 8.86 3.27
C TYR A 19 -12.31 8.11 4.59
N THR A 20 -11.31 7.36 5.06
CA THR A 20 -11.40 6.62 6.32
C THR A 20 -10.65 7.34 7.44
N ASN A 21 -11.33 7.56 8.57
CA ASN A 21 -10.66 7.93 9.81
C ASN A 21 -9.90 6.70 10.32
N LEU A 22 -8.57 6.76 10.25
CA LEU A 22 -7.70 5.64 10.60
C LEU A 22 -7.84 5.21 12.06
N ASP A 23 -7.99 6.16 13.00
CA ASP A 23 -8.17 5.84 14.41
C ASP A 23 -9.46 5.03 14.62
N ASN A 24 -10.54 5.39 13.93
CA ASN A 24 -11.78 4.64 13.99
C ASN A 24 -11.63 3.26 13.34
N ALA A 25 -10.94 3.16 12.19
CA ALA A 25 -10.69 1.88 11.53
C ALA A 25 -9.90 0.92 12.42
N VAL A 26 -8.90 1.43 13.15
CA VAL A 26 -8.16 0.65 14.15
C VAL A 26 -9.07 0.24 15.31
N LYS A 27 -9.85 1.18 15.87
CA LYS A 27 -10.77 0.92 17.00
C LYS A 27 -11.83 -0.14 16.69
N ILE A 28 -12.35 -0.19 15.46
CA ILE A 28 -13.32 -1.20 15.05
C ILE A 28 -12.67 -2.53 14.61
N GLY A 29 -11.34 -2.62 14.63
CA GLY A 29 -10.59 -3.81 14.26
C GLY A 29 -10.40 -4.03 12.75
N LEU A 30 -10.60 -3.02 11.92
CA LEU A 30 -10.33 -3.12 10.47
C LEU A 30 -8.83 -3.17 10.17
N PHE A 31 -8.04 -2.42 10.94
CA PHE A 31 -6.57 -2.47 10.89
C PHE A 31 -6.02 -2.78 12.29
N PRO A 32 -4.90 -3.49 12.41
CA PRO A 32 -4.20 -3.59 13.68
C PRO A 32 -3.59 -2.23 14.05
N GLU A 33 -3.25 -2.06 15.33
CA GLU A 33 -2.40 -0.97 15.78
C GLU A 33 -0.99 -1.17 15.24
N PHE A 34 -0.46 -0.20 14.50
CA PHE A 34 0.93 -0.22 14.03
C PHE A 34 1.75 0.84 14.79
N PRO A 35 2.23 0.54 16.01
CA PRO A 35 2.81 1.55 16.92
C PRO A 35 4.07 2.23 16.38
N ASN A 36 4.82 1.55 15.52
CA ASN A 36 6.08 2.06 14.93
C ASN A 36 5.92 2.52 13.47
N SER A 37 4.68 2.58 12.96
CA SER A 37 4.42 2.90 11.55
C SER A 37 3.91 4.31 11.33
N GLN A 38 4.28 4.86 10.17
CA GLN A 38 3.61 6.01 9.59
C GLN A 38 2.63 5.56 8.50
N PHE A 39 1.35 5.91 8.64
CA PHE A 39 0.35 5.73 7.60
C PHE A 39 0.49 6.77 6.49
N LYS A 40 0.40 6.31 5.24
CA LYS A 40 0.53 7.14 4.03
C LYS A 40 -0.55 6.77 3.02
N PRO A 41 -1.61 7.57 2.87
CA PRO A 41 -2.56 7.34 1.80
C PRO A 41 -1.90 7.63 0.44
N ILE A 42 -2.14 6.75 -0.54
CA ILE A 42 -1.59 6.89 -1.89
C ILE A 42 -2.68 7.04 -2.96
N GLY A 43 -3.95 7.10 -2.56
CA GLY A 43 -5.08 7.19 -3.47
C GLY A 43 -5.24 5.94 -4.33
N ASN A 44 -5.66 6.10 -5.59
CA ASN A 44 -5.86 4.97 -6.49
C ASN A 44 -4.54 4.49 -7.11
N GLY A 45 -3.83 3.62 -6.39
CA GLY A 45 -2.56 3.05 -6.83
C GLY A 45 -2.65 2.28 -8.16
N SER A 46 -3.81 1.66 -8.47
CA SER A 46 -4.02 0.96 -9.74
C SER A 46 -4.00 1.93 -10.92
N LEU A 47 -4.78 3.01 -10.84
CA LEU A 47 -4.83 4.01 -11.90
C LEU A 47 -3.48 4.74 -12.06
N SER A 48 -2.86 5.15 -10.94
CA SER A 48 -1.53 5.78 -10.96
C SER A 48 -0.47 4.85 -11.56
N GLY A 49 -0.50 3.55 -11.23
CA GLY A 49 0.38 2.54 -11.82
C GLY A 49 0.13 2.36 -13.32
N ALA A 50 -1.13 2.31 -13.75
CA ALA A 50 -1.49 2.22 -15.16
C ALA A 50 -0.95 3.43 -15.95
N TYR A 51 -1.12 4.65 -15.45
CA TYR A 51 -0.52 5.84 -16.06
C TYR A 51 1.01 5.76 -16.13
N ALA A 52 1.67 5.37 -15.03
CA ALA A 52 3.12 5.28 -14.97
C ALA A 52 3.69 4.28 -16.00
N THR A 53 3.06 3.11 -16.14
CA THR A 53 3.48 2.10 -17.12
C THR A 53 3.13 2.50 -18.56
N LEU A 54 2.03 3.24 -18.76
CA LEU A 54 1.61 3.73 -20.08
C LEU A 54 2.62 4.72 -20.67
N ILE A 55 3.13 5.64 -19.87
CA ILE A 55 4.01 6.74 -20.34
C ILE A 55 5.51 6.43 -20.22
N SER A 56 5.89 5.30 -19.64
CA SER A 56 7.30 4.95 -19.40
C SER A 56 7.56 3.45 -19.53
N ASP A 57 8.34 3.07 -20.54
CA ASP A 57 8.79 1.69 -20.73
C ASP A 57 9.63 1.19 -19.56
N LYS A 58 10.46 2.06 -18.96
CA LYS A 58 11.21 1.72 -17.75
C LYS A 58 10.28 1.31 -16.61
N LYS A 59 9.19 2.07 -16.38
CA LYS A 59 8.21 1.74 -15.34
C LYS A 59 7.41 0.49 -15.67
N ARG A 60 7.16 0.23 -16.95
CA ARG A 60 6.53 -1.02 -17.41
C ARG A 60 7.41 -2.24 -17.10
N VAL A 61 8.71 -2.16 -17.39
CA VAL A 61 9.67 -3.24 -17.05
C VAL A 61 9.77 -3.42 -15.54
N GLU A 62 9.90 -2.33 -14.77
CA GLU A 62 9.93 -2.37 -13.30
C GLU A 62 8.68 -3.06 -12.72
N ALA A 63 7.50 -2.79 -13.26
CA ALA A 63 6.26 -3.43 -12.82
C ALA A 63 6.25 -4.95 -13.08
N LEU A 64 6.82 -5.41 -14.21
CA LEU A 64 6.96 -6.83 -14.51
C LEU A 64 7.95 -7.52 -13.56
N GLU A 65 9.10 -6.90 -13.30
CA GLU A 65 10.08 -7.43 -12.34
C GLU A 65 9.51 -7.53 -10.92
N ILE A 66 8.67 -6.58 -10.51
CA ILE A 66 7.97 -6.64 -9.23
C ILE A 66 6.99 -7.81 -9.23
N ALA A 67 6.21 -7.98 -10.29
CA ALA A 67 5.24 -9.07 -10.40
C ALA A 67 5.92 -10.45 -10.29
N GLU A 68 7.10 -10.64 -10.89
CA GLU A 68 7.88 -11.88 -10.78
C GLU A 68 8.41 -12.15 -9.37
N LYS A 69 8.65 -11.11 -8.57
CA LYS A 69 9.15 -11.23 -7.18
C LYS A 69 8.04 -11.44 -6.16
N MET A 70 6.79 -11.16 -6.50
CA MET A 70 5.65 -11.31 -5.59
C MET A 70 5.27 -12.78 -5.43
N VAL A 71 5.10 -13.21 -4.18
CA VAL A 71 4.66 -14.57 -3.83
C VAL A 71 3.25 -14.49 -3.26
N TYR A 72 2.33 -15.31 -3.78
CA TYR A 72 1.01 -15.52 -3.20
C TYR A 72 1.12 -16.50 -2.01
N VAL A 73 0.59 -16.09 -0.86
CA VAL A 73 0.64 -16.84 0.42
C VAL A 73 -0.78 -17.19 0.84
#